data_AF-A0A059E7E3-F1
#
_entry.id   AF-A0A059E7E3-F1
#
_cell.length_a   1.000
_cell.length_b   1.000
_cell.length_c   1.000
_cell.angle_alpha   90.00
_cell.angle_beta   90.00
_cell.angle_gamma   90.00
#
_symmetry.space_group_name_H-M   'P 1'
#
loop_
_entity.id
_entity.type
_entity.pdbx_description
1 polymer ?
#
loop_
_entity_poly.entity_id
_entity_poly.type
_entity_poly.pdbx_seq_one_letter_code
_entity_poly.pdbx_strand_id
1 'polypeptide(L)'
;MMKSIVASFMLVIAAQTAVAQAMTTADVERCNAMAATMAPKKAEIETLQAKRDELAISVEELGEVWEDAEIHRLASSAHAATADETKAAYQTARKELMGKERALQAVARQFNQDIASYNQSCATAK
;
A
#
# COMPACT_ATOMS: atom_id res chain seq x y z
N MET A 1 4.94 -3.57 52.98
CA MET A 1 3.70 -4.19 53.51
C MET A 1 2.57 -3.91 52.54
N MET A 2 1.59 -4.82 52.50
CA MET A 2 0.38 -4.85 51.65
C MET A 2 0.65 -5.19 50.18
N LYS A 3 0.65 -6.47 49.80
CA LYS A 3 -0.44 -7.48 49.73
C LYS A 3 -0.82 -7.67 48.26
N SER A 4 -0.32 -8.76 47.72
CA SER A 4 -0.66 -9.36 46.44
C SER A 4 -2.18 -9.44 46.23
N ILE A 5 -2.64 -9.10 45.03
CA ILE A 5 -3.80 -9.72 44.42
C ILE A 5 -3.36 -10.20 43.04
N VAL A 6 -2.95 -11.47 42.99
CA VAL A 6 -2.84 -12.25 41.77
C VAL A 6 -4.27 -12.47 41.28
N ALA A 7 -4.72 -11.66 40.32
CA ALA A 7 -5.93 -11.94 39.57
C ALA A 7 -5.53 -12.89 38.42
N SER A 8 -5.55 -14.19 38.72
CA SER A 8 -5.50 -15.24 37.70
C SER A 8 -6.73 -15.11 36.80
N PHE A 9 -6.57 -14.43 35.66
CA PHE A 9 -7.48 -14.58 34.54
C PHE A 9 -7.31 -16.01 34.00
N MET A 10 -8.21 -16.90 34.41
CA MET A 10 -8.45 -18.15 33.68
C MET A 10 -8.87 -17.76 32.26
N LEU A 11 -7.92 -17.81 31.33
CA LEU A 11 -8.23 -17.84 29.91
C LEU A 11 -8.84 -19.22 29.64
N VAL A 12 -10.16 -19.29 29.66
CA VAL A 12 -10.89 -20.42 29.07
C VAL A 12 -10.59 -20.34 27.57
N ILE A 13 -9.53 -21.01 27.13
CA ILE A 13 -9.35 -21.36 25.73
C ILE A 13 -10.45 -22.39 25.48
N ALA A 14 -11.64 -21.90 25.11
CA ALA A 14 -12.57 -22.69 24.35
C ALA A 14 -11.78 -23.08 23.08
N ALA A 15 -11.24 -24.29 23.08
CA ALA A 15 -10.79 -24.94 21.86
C ALA A 15 -12.04 -25.07 21.01
N GLN A 16 -12.32 -24.02 20.22
CA GLN A 16 -13.22 -24.13 19.09
C GLN A 16 -12.53 -25.13 18.19
N THR A 17 -12.90 -26.40 18.33
CA THR A 17 -12.65 -27.41 17.32
C THR A 17 -13.32 -26.86 16.08
N ALA A 18 -12.56 -26.17 15.24
CA ALA A 18 -12.97 -25.85 13.90
C ALA A 18 -13.31 -27.21 13.28
N VAL A 19 -14.60 -27.51 13.20
CA VAL A 19 -15.08 -28.64 12.43
C VAL A 19 -14.53 -28.41 11.03
N ALA A 20 -13.61 -29.26 10.60
CA ALA A 20 -13.18 -29.32 9.22
C ALA A 20 -14.41 -29.75 8.41
N GLN A 21 -15.26 -28.79 8.06
CA GLN A 21 -16.35 -29.01 7.14
C GLN A 21 -15.70 -29.39 5.82
N ALA A 22 -16.03 -30.57 5.31
CA ALA A 22 -15.60 -30.97 3.97
C ALA A 22 -16.04 -29.87 2.99
N MET A 23 -15.08 -29.28 2.28
CA MET A 23 -15.38 -28.26 1.28
C MET A 23 -16.34 -28.82 0.25
N THR A 24 -17.38 -28.05 -0.09
CA THR A 24 -18.25 -28.39 -1.20
C THR A 24 -17.53 -28.16 -2.53
N THR A 25 -18.03 -28.74 -3.63
CA THR A 25 -17.53 -28.43 -4.98
C THR A 25 -17.57 -26.92 -5.27
N ALA A 26 -18.62 -26.23 -4.82
CA ALA A 26 -18.74 -24.78 -4.96
C ALA A 26 -17.67 -24.02 -4.15
N ASP A 27 -17.28 -24.51 -2.97
CA ASP A 27 -16.17 -23.92 -2.20
C ASP A 27 -14.84 -24.09 -2.93
N VAL A 28 -14.60 -25.25 -3.54
CA VAL A 28 -13.38 -25.52 -4.34
C VAL A 28 -13.32 -24.60 -5.55
N GLU A 29 -14.42 -24.45 -6.29
CA GLU A 29 -14.51 -23.51 -7.42
C GLU A 29 -14.25 -22.07 -6.99
N ARG A 30 -14.85 -21.61 -5.88
CA ARG A 30 -14.57 -20.28 -5.30
C ARG A 30 -13.09 -20.11 -4.96
N CYS A 31 -12.48 -21.09 -4.29
CA CYS A 31 -11.07 -21.02 -3.90
C CYS A 31 -10.13 -21.00 -5.13
N ASN A 32 -10.43 -21.79 -6.16
CA ASN A 32 -9.69 -21.75 -7.42
C ASN A 32 -9.81 -20.39 -8.11
N ALA A 33 -11.02 -19.81 -8.14
CA ALA A 33 -11.23 -18.47 -8.67
C ALA A 33 -10.45 -17.40 -7.89
N MET A 34 -10.45 -17.45 -6.56
CA MET A 34 -9.66 -16.53 -5.72
C MET A 34 -8.16 -16.67 -6.01
N ALA A 35 -7.62 -17.89 -6.01
CA ALA A 35 -6.22 -18.17 -6.31
C ALA A 35 -5.81 -17.64 -7.69
N ALA A 36 -6.67 -17.83 -8.70
CA ALA A 36 -6.41 -17.36 -10.06
C ALA A 36 -6.24 -15.83 -10.17
N THR A 37 -6.87 -15.06 -9.27
CA THR A 37 -6.73 -13.60 -9.26
C THR A 37 -5.46 -13.10 -8.57
N MET A 38 -4.78 -13.94 -7.79
CA MET A 38 -3.66 -13.49 -6.94
C MET A 38 -2.43 -13.09 -7.76
N ALA A 39 -2.03 -13.91 -8.73
CA ALA A 39 -0.86 -13.62 -9.56
C ALA A 39 -1.04 -12.35 -10.43
N PRO A 40 -2.19 -12.15 -11.12
CA PRO A 40 -2.46 -10.89 -11.81
C PRO A 40 -2.41 -9.66 -10.91
N LYS A 41 -3.01 -9.72 -9.71
CA LYS A 41 -2.99 -8.60 -8.75
C LYS A 41 -1.58 -8.29 -8.25
N LYS A 42 -0.76 -9.31 -8.02
CA LYS A 42 0.65 -9.13 -7.67
C LYS A 42 1.41 -8.39 -8.77
N ALA A 43 1.25 -8.79 -10.03
CA ALA A 43 1.88 -8.12 -11.17
C ALA A 43 1.41 -6.65 -11.34
N GLU A 44 0.13 -6.38 -11.06
CA GLU A 44 -0.40 -5.01 -11.03
C GLU A 44 0.28 -4.16 -9.94
N ILE A 45 0.43 -4.69 -8.73
CA ILE A 45 1.13 -4.02 -7.62
C ILE A 45 2.58 -3.73 -7.99
N GLU A 46 3.30 -4.69 -8.56
CA GLU A 46 4.69 -4.52 -9.00
C GLU A 46 4.80 -3.42 -10.07
N THR A 47 3.86 -3.39 -11.02
CA THR A 47 3.80 -2.33 -12.05
C THR A 47 3.53 -0.95 -11.45
N LEU A 48 2.60 -0.87 -10.50
CA LEU A 48 2.29 0.39 -9.81
C LEU A 48 3.47 0.86 -8.94
N GLN A 49 4.19 -0.05 -8.32
CA GLN A 49 5.38 0.24 -7.55
C GLN A 49 6.49 0.81 -8.43
N ALA A 50 6.80 0.18 -9.57
CA ALA A 50 7.80 0.70 -10.50
C ALA A 50 7.49 2.15 -10.95
N LYS A 51 6.23 2.42 -11.31
CA LYS A 51 5.78 3.77 -11.69
C LYS A 51 5.89 4.77 -10.53
N ARG A 52 5.60 4.34 -9.31
CA ARG A 52 5.77 5.17 -8.11
C ARG A 52 7.23 5.52 -7.92
N ASP A 53 8.13 4.54 -8.07
CA ASP A 53 9.57 4.72 -7.90
C ASP A 53 10.13 5.70 -8.95
N GLU A 54 9.72 5.58 -10.22
CA GLU A 54 10.07 6.54 -11.28
C GLU A 54 9.58 7.96 -10.98
N LEU A 55 8.35 8.11 -10.50
CA LEU A 55 7.81 9.42 -10.11
C LEU A 55 8.51 10.02 -8.89
N ALA A 56 8.97 9.19 -7.94
CA ALA A 56 9.71 9.65 -6.79
C ALA A 56 11.03 10.31 -7.22
N ILE A 57 11.77 9.66 -8.13
CA ILE A 57 13.00 10.21 -8.72
C ILE A 57 12.70 11.54 -9.44
N SER A 58 11.65 11.57 -10.28
CA SER A 58 11.29 12.80 -11.00
C SER A 58 10.91 13.96 -10.06
N VAL A 59 10.25 13.68 -8.93
CA VAL A 59 9.91 14.70 -7.94
C VAL A 59 11.16 15.25 -7.25
N GLU A 60 12.16 14.41 -6.98
CA GLU A 60 13.45 14.85 -6.42
C GLU A 60 14.19 15.74 -7.43
N GLU A 61 14.35 15.29 -8.67
CA GLU A 61 15.02 16.06 -9.74
C GLU A 61 14.34 17.43 -9.98
N LEU A 62 13.01 17.46 -10.07
CA LEU A 62 12.27 18.72 -10.23
C LEU A 62 12.33 19.60 -8.98
N GLY A 63 12.46 18.99 -7.80
CA GLY A 63 12.68 19.69 -6.54
C GLY A 63 14.01 20.45 -6.57
N GLU A 64 15.10 19.78 -6.95
CA GLU A 64 16.43 20.39 -7.08
C GLU A 64 16.42 21.56 -8.08
N VAL A 65 15.77 21.39 -9.24
CA VAL A 65 15.64 22.46 -10.25
C VAL A 65 14.86 23.65 -9.71
N TRP A 66 13.79 23.42 -8.97
CA TRP A 66 13.03 24.50 -8.35
C TRP A 66 13.84 25.20 -7.26
N GLU A 67 14.53 24.45 -6.39
CA GLU A 67 15.34 25.01 -5.31
C GLU A 67 16.48 25.89 -5.86
N ASP A 68 17.16 25.47 -6.92
CA ASP A 68 18.18 26.27 -7.60
C ASP A 68 17.61 27.56 -8.21
N ALA A 69 16.44 27.48 -8.85
CA ALA A 69 15.75 28.66 -9.38
C ALA A 69 15.30 29.62 -8.26
N GLU A 70 14.83 29.09 -7.13
CA GLU A 70 14.36 29.87 -5.98
C GLU A 70 15.51 30.64 -5.31
N ILE A 71 16.72 30.06 -5.25
CA ILE A 71 17.93 30.77 -4.77
C ILE A 71 18.17 32.08 -5.56
N HIS A 72 17.90 32.07 -6.87
CA HIS A 72 18.12 33.21 -7.75
C HIS A 72 16.91 34.15 -7.88
N ARG A 73 15.79 33.86 -7.20
CA ARG A 73 14.51 34.56 -7.38
C ARG A 73 14.61 36.09 -7.31
N LEU A 74 15.44 36.62 -6.42
CA LEU A 74 15.56 38.06 -6.18
C LEU A 74 16.52 38.78 -7.13
N ALA A 75 17.19 38.05 -8.05
CA ALA A 75 18.12 38.64 -9.00
C ALA A 75 17.42 39.50 -10.07
N SER A 76 16.24 39.07 -10.53
CA SER A 76 15.39 39.86 -11.42
C SER A 76 13.96 39.31 -11.50
N SER A 77 13.05 40.06 -12.13
CA SER A 77 11.70 39.56 -12.42
C SER A 77 11.69 38.32 -13.31
N ALA A 78 12.68 38.16 -14.20
CA ALA A 78 12.81 36.96 -15.03
C ALA A 78 13.17 35.73 -14.19
N HIS A 79 14.10 35.85 -13.24
CA HIS A 79 14.42 34.75 -12.32
C HIS A 79 13.23 34.39 -11.44
N ALA A 80 12.44 35.38 -10.99
CA ALA A 80 11.22 35.11 -10.26
C ALA A 80 10.19 34.32 -11.10
N ALA A 81 10.04 34.65 -12.39
CA ALA A 81 9.17 33.90 -13.29
C ALA A 81 9.66 32.45 -13.49
N THR A 82 10.97 32.24 -13.66
CA THR A 82 11.56 30.89 -13.74
C THR A 82 11.31 30.08 -12.46
N ALA A 83 11.49 30.68 -11.28
CA ALA A 83 11.22 30.00 -10.01
C ALA A 83 9.75 29.61 -9.87
N ASP A 84 8.82 30.46 -10.30
CA ASP A 84 7.39 30.15 -10.28
C ASP A 84 7.02 29.03 -11.27
N GLU A 85 7.64 28.99 -12.45
CA GLU A 85 7.46 27.94 -13.46
C GLU A 85 7.98 26.58 -12.95
N THR A 86 9.22 26.52 -12.45
CA THR A 86 9.82 25.28 -11.95
C THR A 86 9.09 24.78 -10.70
N LYS A 87 8.61 25.68 -9.83
CA LYS A 87 7.73 25.34 -8.70
C LYS A 87 6.44 24.68 -9.16
N ALA A 88 5.81 25.19 -10.22
CA ALA A 88 4.56 24.63 -10.74
C ALA A 88 4.79 23.21 -11.30
N ALA A 89 5.92 22.98 -11.99
CA ALA A 89 6.30 21.65 -12.45
C ALA A 89 6.54 20.68 -11.29
N TYR A 90 7.34 21.07 -10.30
CA TYR A 90 7.59 20.29 -9.08
C TYR A 90 6.29 19.94 -8.34
N GLN A 91 5.39 20.91 -8.13
CA GLN A 91 4.11 20.67 -7.45
C GLN A 91 3.19 19.74 -8.23
N THR A 92 3.22 19.81 -9.56
CA THR A 92 2.46 18.91 -10.43
C THR A 92 2.94 17.46 -10.28
N ALA A 93 4.26 17.24 -10.40
CA ALA A 93 4.86 15.92 -10.21
C ALA A 93 4.59 15.36 -8.82
N ARG A 94 4.70 16.20 -7.78
CA ARG A 94 4.43 15.79 -6.40
C ARG A 94 2.97 15.37 -6.19
N LYS A 95 2.01 16.07 -6.81
CA LYS A 95 0.60 15.69 -6.79
C LYS A 95 0.37 14.35 -7.48
N GLU A 96 1.04 14.11 -8.60
CA GLU A 96 0.95 12.84 -9.31
C GLU A 96 1.50 11.68 -8.48
N LEU A 97 2.69 11.85 -7.90
CA LEU A 97 3.31 10.88 -6.99
C LEU A 97 2.35 10.52 -5.85
N MET A 98 1.80 11.50 -5.14
CA MET A 98 0.83 11.27 -4.07
C MET A 98 -0.42 10.51 -4.54
N GLY A 99 -0.87 10.78 -5.77
CA GLY A 99 -1.97 10.04 -6.40
C GLY A 99 -1.61 8.56 -6.61
N LYS A 100 -0.42 8.28 -7.14
CA LYS A 100 0.06 6.91 -7.35
C LYS A 100 0.31 6.16 -6.05
N GLU A 101 0.88 6.81 -5.04
CA GLU A 101 1.08 6.20 -3.72
C GLU A 101 -0.25 5.78 -3.08
N ARG A 102 -1.27 6.62 -3.15
CA ARG A 102 -2.62 6.27 -2.64
C ARG A 102 -3.22 5.09 -3.39
N ALA A 103 -3.09 5.06 -4.72
CA ALA A 103 -3.56 3.96 -5.53
C ALA A 103 -2.84 2.65 -5.18
N LEU A 104 -1.51 2.67 -5.12
CA LEU A 104 -0.69 1.53 -4.74
C LEU A 104 -1.07 1.00 -3.34
N GLN A 105 -1.21 1.89 -2.36
CA GLN A 105 -1.64 1.51 -1.02
C GLN A 105 -3.05 0.90 -1.00
N ALA A 106 -3.98 1.41 -1.81
CA ALA A 106 -5.33 0.86 -1.90
C ALA A 106 -5.32 -0.56 -2.47
N VAL A 107 -4.61 -0.78 -3.58
CA VAL A 107 -4.48 -2.10 -4.21
C VAL A 107 -3.76 -3.09 -3.29
N ALA A 108 -2.66 -2.67 -2.65
CA ALA A 108 -1.92 -3.52 -1.72
C ALA A 108 -2.76 -3.93 -0.50
N ARG A 109 -3.57 -3.00 0.06
CA ARG A 109 -4.50 -3.33 1.15
C ARG A 109 -5.54 -4.35 0.72
N GLN A 110 -6.15 -4.17 -0.45
CA GLN A 110 -7.13 -5.11 -0.98
C GLN A 110 -6.50 -6.49 -1.21
N PHE A 111 -5.31 -6.53 -1.82
CA PHE A 111 -4.61 -7.78 -2.07
C PHE A 111 -4.28 -8.54 -0.78
N ASN A 112 -3.84 -7.84 0.26
CA ASN A 112 -3.61 -8.46 1.58
C ASN A 112 -4.90 -9.01 2.20
N GLN A 113 -6.03 -8.32 2.02
CA GLN A 113 -7.35 -8.81 2.47
C GLN A 113 -7.79 -10.05 1.68
N ASP A 114 -7.54 -10.07 0.37
CA ASP A 114 -7.86 -11.22 -0.49
C ASP A 114 -7.02 -12.44 -0.08
N ILE A 115 -5.73 -12.26 0.20
CA ILE A 115 -4.85 -13.31 0.73
C ILE A 115 -5.34 -13.81 2.09
N ALA A 116 -5.70 -12.90 3.01
CA ALA A 116 -6.20 -13.29 4.32
C ALA A 116 -7.49 -14.12 4.22
N SER A 117 -8.41 -13.68 3.34
CA SER A 117 -9.66 -14.40 3.07
C SER A 117 -9.39 -15.78 2.48
N TYR A 118 -8.50 -15.87 1.49
CA TYR A 118 -8.07 -17.14 0.91
C TYR A 118 -7.44 -18.06 1.96
N ASN A 119 -6.54 -17.56 2.80
CA ASN A 119 -5.88 -18.35 3.83
C ASN A 119 -6.87 -18.87 4.87
N GLN A 120 -7.91 -18.10 5.19
CA GLN A 120 -8.94 -18.49 6.14
C GLN A 120 -9.90 -19.56 5.59
N SER A 121 -10.28 -19.47 4.32
CA SER A 121 -11.34 -20.33 3.75
C SER A 121 -10.85 -21.43 2.81
N CYS A 122 -9.61 -21.36 2.33
CA CYS A 122 -9.10 -22.20 1.24
C CYS A 122 -7.78 -22.90 1.56
N ALA A 123 -6.88 -22.27 2.35
CA ALA A 123 -5.56 -22.84 2.61
C ALA A 123 -5.53 -24.01 3.61
N THR A 124 -6.69 -24.45 4.13
CA THR A 124 -6.83 -25.61 5.02
C THR A 124 -7.14 -26.91 4.28
N ALA A 125 -7.19 -26.93 2.95
CA ALA A 125 -7.36 -28.15 2.16
C ALA A 125 -6.05 -28.98 2.17
N LYS A 126 -5.93 -29.89 3.14
CA LYS A 126 -5.09 -31.09 3.03
C LYS A 126 -5.96 -32.30 2.79
#